data_AF-A0A933ZVS0-F1
#
_entry.id   AF-A0A933ZVS0-F1
#
_cell.length_a   1.000
_cell.length_b   1.000
_cell.length_c   1.000
_cell.angle_alpha   90.00
_cell.angle_beta   90.00
_cell.angle_gamma   90.00
#
_symmetry.space_group_name_H-M   'P 1'
#
loop_
_entity.id
_entity.type
_entity.pdbx_description
1 polymer ?
#
loop_
_entity_poly.entity_id
_entity_poly.type
_entity_poly.pdbx_seq_one_letter_code
_entity_poly.pdbx_strand_id
1 'polypeptide(L)'
;TYAAAHPLVVATQDSITSLSKDSPQTESLKREVKELEREVQGRESARVAIVAAHGAARAAGAAPARPEPLIEARREVGMPGSDDQSVEYLRAHLKMSIDKYQDLLGRIDGARIELDTARAAFKYRYSVVRPAQVPKKVERPKPAVVLGGGVFAAMVLALFLCVAMDLRAGRIVEAWQVEKLLGVPVLVEVKRA
;
A
#
# COMPACT_ATOMS: atom_id res chain seq x y z
N THR A 1 -9.58 -6.05 -67.44
CA THR A 1 -9.15 -4.96 -66.53
C THR A 1 -10.39 -4.26 -66.03
N TYR A 2 -10.67 -4.29 -64.72
CA TYR A 2 -11.85 -3.63 -64.16
C TYR A 2 -11.63 -2.11 -64.12
N ALA A 3 -12.64 -1.33 -64.52
CA ALA A 3 -12.60 0.13 -64.44
C ALA A 3 -12.75 0.61 -62.99
N ALA A 4 -12.28 1.82 -62.67
CA ALA A 4 -12.29 2.37 -61.31
C ALA A 4 -13.70 2.50 -60.68
N ALA A 5 -14.76 2.58 -61.50
CA ALA A 5 -16.15 2.62 -61.04
C ALA A 5 -16.81 1.23 -60.88
N HIS A 6 -16.05 0.14 -61.02
CA HIS A 6 -16.61 -1.20 -60.92
C HIS A 6 -16.97 -1.53 -59.44
N PRO A 7 -18.16 -2.09 -59.15
CA PRO A 7 -18.65 -2.27 -57.77
C PRO A 7 -17.71 -3.05 -56.86
N LEU A 8 -16.97 -4.02 -57.42
CA LEU A 8 -15.95 -4.78 -56.68
C LEU A 8 -14.79 -3.89 -56.21
N VAL A 9 -14.34 -2.93 -57.03
CA VAL A 9 -13.25 -2.02 -56.68
C VAL A 9 -13.70 -1.09 -55.56
N VAL A 10 -14.90 -0.51 -55.67
CA VAL A 10 -15.49 0.35 -54.64
C VAL A 10 -15.65 -0.40 -53.31
N ALA A 11 -16.21 -1.62 -53.34
CA ALA A 11 -16.35 -2.45 -52.14
C ALA A 11 -14.99 -2.78 -51.49
N THR A 12 -13.95 -3.05 -52.29
CA THR A 12 -12.60 -3.24 -51.73
C THR A 12 -12.02 -1.96 -51.13
N GLN A 13 -12.29 -0.80 -51.73
CA GLN A 13 -11.81 0.49 -51.27
C GLN A 13 -12.50 0.90 -49.96
N ASP A 14 -13.80 0.65 -49.84
CA ASP A 14 -14.56 0.84 -48.61
C ASP A 14 -14.09 -0.11 -47.50
N SER A 15 -13.76 -1.36 -47.84
CA SER A 15 -13.21 -2.32 -46.89
C SER A 15 -11.84 -1.88 -46.37
N ILE A 16 -10.93 -1.44 -47.25
CA ILE A 16 -9.62 -0.88 -46.86
C ILE A 16 -9.80 0.35 -45.97
N THR A 17 -10.75 1.24 -46.29
CA THR A 17 -11.03 2.46 -45.51
C THR A 17 -11.63 2.14 -44.14
N SER A 18 -12.38 1.05 -44.01
CA SER A 18 -12.92 0.59 -42.73
C SER A 18 -11.85 -0.04 -41.83
N LEU A 19 -10.90 -0.77 -42.43
CA LEU A 19 -9.79 -1.43 -41.73
C LEU A 19 -8.65 -0.46 -41.39
N SER A 20 -8.54 0.66 -42.10
CA SER A 20 -7.57 1.72 -41.81
C SER A 20 -7.98 2.64 -40.65
N LYS A 21 -9.22 2.55 -40.18
CA LYS A 21 -9.62 3.20 -38.93
C LYS A 21 -9.03 2.41 -37.77
N ASP A 22 -8.06 3.03 -37.10
CA ASP A 22 -7.40 2.49 -35.91
C ASP A 22 -8.45 1.88 -34.96
N SER A 23 -8.22 0.62 -34.58
CA SER A 23 -9.08 -0.08 -33.63
C SER A 23 -9.11 0.66 -32.27
N PRO A 24 -10.20 0.56 -31.50
CA PRO A 24 -10.26 1.16 -30.15
C PRO A 24 -9.15 0.62 -29.22
N GLN A 25 -8.66 -0.60 -29.48
CA GLN A 25 -7.53 -1.19 -28.76
C GLN A 25 -6.22 -0.46 -29.08
N THR A 26 -5.95 -0.11 -30.33
CA THR A 26 -4.75 0.64 -30.72
C THR A 26 -4.73 2.06 -30.15
N GLU A 27 -5.89 2.72 -30.01
CA GLU A 27 -5.96 4.01 -29.32
C GLU A 27 -5.66 3.89 -27.83
N SER A 28 -6.18 2.84 -27.16
CA SER A 28 -5.89 2.59 -25.74
C SER A 28 -4.40 2.36 -25.49
N LEU A 29 -3.75 1.57 -26.35
CA LEU A 29 -2.32 1.29 -26.29
C LEU A 29 -1.48 2.54 -26.55
N LYS A 30 -1.86 3.40 -27.50
CA LYS A 30 -1.18 4.69 -27.74
C LYS A 30 -1.22 5.61 -26.52
N ARG A 31 -2.32 5.60 -25.76
CA ARG A 31 -2.43 6.37 -24.50
C ARG A 31 -1.52 5.79 -23.41
N GLU A 32 -1.50 4.48 -23.28
CA GLU A 32 -0.66 3.77 -22.30
C GLU A 32 0.83 3.98 -22.58
N VAL A 33 1.27 3.90 -23.85
CA VAL A 33 2.65 4.20 -24.25
C VAL A 33 3.04 5.63 -23.84
N LYS A 34 2.17 6.61 -24.12
CA LYS A 34 2.43 8.01 -23.77
C LYS A 34 2.48 8.24 -22.25
N GLU A 35 1.73 7.47 -21.47
CA GLU A 35 1.78 7.51 -20.01
C GLU A 35 3.10 6.90 -19.47
N LEU A 36 3.51 5.75 -20.02
CA LEU A 36 4.77 5.10 -19.67
C LEU A 36 5.99 5.96 -20.02
N GLU A 37 5.98 6.64 -21.18
CA GLU A 37 7.04 7.57 -21.56
C GLU A 37 7.20 8.71 -20.54
N ARG A 38 6.09 9.25 -20.02
CA ARG A 38 6.12 10.28 -18.98
C ARG A 38 6.66 9.74 -17.66
N GLU A 39 6.28 8.52 -17.29
CA GLU A 39 6.77 7.89 -16.06
C GLU A 39 8.28 7.64 -16.13
N VAL A 40 8.78 7.12 -17.26
CA VAL A 40 10.21 6.89 -17.49
C VAL A 40 10.97 8.22 -17.43
N GLN A 41 10.48 9.26 -18.10
CA GLN A 41 11.10 10.57 -18.08
C GLN A 41 11.12 11.21 -16.67
N GLY A 42 10.06 10.98 -15.88
CA GLY A 42 10.01 11.36 -14.47
C GLY A 42 11.05 10.62 -13.61
N ARG A 43 11.22 9.32 -13.81
CA ARG A 43 12.25 8.53 -13.10
C ARG A 43 13.67 8.92 -13.50
N GLU A 44 13.90 9.21 -14.77
CA GLU A 44 15.21 9.66 -15.26
C GLU A 44 15.58 11.03 -14.70
N SER A 45 14.65 11.98 -14.71
CA SER A 45 14.88 13.31 -14.11
C SER A 45 15.11 13.24 -12.60
N ALA A 46 14.38 12.38 -11.88
CA ALA A 46 14.64 12.12 -10.45
C ALA A 46 16.02 11.49 -10.23
N ARG A 47 16.43 10.53 -11.07
CA ARG A 47 17.78 9.91 -11.00
C ARG A 47 18.88 10.93 -11.25
N VAL A 48 18.71 11.80 -12.25
CA VAL A 48 19.67 12.87 -12.55
C VAL A 48 19.75 13.86 -11.39
N ALA A 49 18.62 14.22 -10.77
CA ALA A 49 18.60 15.08 -9.58
C ALA A 49 19.34 14.47 -8.39
N ILE A 50 19.19 13.15 -8.15
CA ILE A 50 19.94 12.45 -7.09
C ILE A 50 21.44 12.44 -7.37
N VAL A 51 21.84 12.16 -8.62
CA VAL A 51 23.26 12.17 -9.01
C VAL A 51 23.84 13.58 -8.91
N ALA A 52 23.10 14.60 -9.32
CA ALA A 52 23.49 16.01 -9.20
C ALA A 52 23.62 16.44 -7.73
N ALA A 53 22.67 16.07 -6.88
CA ALA A 53 22.73 16.34 -5.44
C ALA A 53 23.92 15.63 -4.78
N HIS A 54 24.22 14.39 -5.18
CA HIS A 54 25.38 13.65 -4.69
C HIS A 54 26.71 14.27 -5.17
N GLY A 55 26.74 14.80 -6.40
CA GLY A 55 27.88 15.56 -6.93
C GLY A 55 28.09 16.90 -6.21
N ALA A 56 27.02 17.64 -5.94
CA ALA A 56 27.05 18.91 -5.21
C ALA A 56 27.47 18.72 -3.75
N ALA A 57 26.96 17.68 -3.07
CA ALA A 57 27.38 17.33 -1.70
C ALA A 57 28.88 17.00 -1.62
N ARG A 58 29.42 16.34 -2.66
CA ARG A 58 30.85 16.03 -2.77
C ARG A 58 31.71 17.26 -3.05
N ALA A 59 31.19 18.26 -3.78
CA ALA A 59 31.87 19.54 -4.01
C ALA A 59 31.82 20.48 -2.78
N ALA A 60 30.78 20.38 -1.96
CA ALA A 60 30.62 21.15 -0.72
C ALA A 60 31.38 20.57 0.50
N GLY A 61 32.22 19.55 0.31
CA GLY A 61 33.01 18.95 1.39
C GLY A 61 32.21 18.17 2.44
N ALA A 62 30.89 18.03 2.27
CA ALA A 62 30.04 17.23 3.12
C ALA A 62 30.13 15.76 2.69
N ALA A 63 31.19 15.09 3.12
CA ALA A 63 31.34 13.66 2.91
C ALA A 63 30.22 12.92 3.67
N PRO A 64 29.35 12.13 3.01
CA PRO A 64 28.59 11.11 3.72
C PRO A 64 29.60 10.13 4.32
N ALA A 65 29.41 9.75 5.58
CA ALA A 65 30.26 8.80 6.31
C ALA A 65 30.46 7.54 5.47
N ARG A 66 31.57 7.50 4.74
CA ARG A 66 32.06 6.34 4.01
C ARG A 66 32.66 5.45 5.09
N PRO A 67 32.34 4.13 5.13
CA PRO A 67 33.12 3.24 5.96
C PRO A 67 34.57 3.32 5.44
N GLU A 68 35.43 3.92 6.26
CA GLU A 68 36.86 4.05 6.08
C GLU A 68 37.43 2.69 5.61
N PRO A 69 38.08 2.60 4.44
CA PRO A 69 38.88 1.43 4.16
C PRO A 69 40.05 1.44 5.14
N LEU A 70 40.11 0.42 5.99
CA LEU A 70 41.21 0.07 6.89
C LEU A 70 42.54 -0.04 6.11
N ILE A 71 43.13 1.09 5.71
CA ILE A 71 44.46 1.19 5.07
C ILE A 71 45.39 2.06 5.94
N GLU A 72 44.97 2.46 7.15
CA GLU A 72 45.84 3.20 8.07
C GLU A 72 46.79 2.31 8.88
N ALA A 73 46.71 0.98 8.78
CA ALA A 73 47.59 0.08 9.52
C ALA A 73 49.01 -0.07 8.93
N ARG A 74 49.38 0.64 7.86
CA ARG A 74 50.68 0.46 7.17
C ARG A 74 51.51 1.73 7.03
N ARG A 75 51.54 2.58 8.06
CA ARG A 75 52.54 3.67 8.13
C ARG A 75 53.62 3.48 9.19
N GLU A 76 53.53 2.44 10.01
CA GLU A 76 54.46 2.17 11.11
C GLU A 76 55.06 0.76 11.05
N VAL A 77 55.67 0.36 9.94
CA VAL A 77 56.70 -0.70 9.98
C VAL A 77 57.77 -0.34 8.96
N GLY A 78 58.94 0.06 9.46
CA GLY A 78 60.12 0.33 8.65
C GLY A 78 60.52 -0.90 7.84
N MET A 79 61.00 -0.66 6.61
CA MET A 79 61.81 -1.67 5.92
C MET A 79 63.17 -1.75 6.59
N PRO A 80 63.68 -2.97 6.80
CA PRO A 80 64.77 -3.38 5.93
C PRO A 80 64.67 -4.86 5.49
N GLY A 81 64.86 -5.09 4.19
CA GLY A 81 65.51 -6.30 3.66
C GLY A 81 64.77 -7.64 3.69
N SER A 82 63.79 -7.83 2.81
CA SER A 82 63.58 -9.04 1.99
C SER A 82 62.33 -8.81 1.12
N ASP A 83 62.51 -8.28 -0.08
CA ASP A 83 61.40 -7.91 -0.96
C ASP A 83 60.50 -9.11 -1.34
N ASP A 84 61.01 -10.35 -1.31
CA ASP A 84 60.24 -11.53 -1.72
C ASP A 84 59.13 -11.95 -0.74
N GLN A 85 59.37 -12.00 0.58
CA GLN A 85 58.36 -12.49 1.53
C GLN A 85 57.16 -11.54 1.69
N SER A 86 57.40 -10.22 1.62
CA SER A 86 56.31 -9.24 1.72
C SER A 86 55.43 -9.22 0.46
N VAL A 87 56.05 -9.42 -0.71
CA VAL A 87 55.35 -9.54 -2.00
C VAL A 87 54.57 -10.85 -2.09
N GLU A 88 55.11 -11.96 -1.55
CA GLU A 88 54.38 -13.23 -1.45
C GLU A 88 53.14 -13.12 -0.57
N TYR A 89 53.25 -12.46 0.59
CA TYR A 89 52.09 -12.20 1.46
C TYR A 89 51.02 -11.35 0.76
N LEU A 90 51.42 -10.27 0.08
CA LEU A 90 50.50 -9.42 -0.68
C LEU A 90 49.83 -10.17 -1.83
N ARG A 91 50.57 -11.05 -2.52
CA ARG A 91 50.03 -11.90 -3.59
C ARG A 91 49.04 -12.93 -3.04
N ALA A 92 49.35 -13.56 -1.92
CA ALA A 92 48.46 -14.50 -1.24
C ALA A 92 47.17 -13.80 -0.77
N HIS A 93 47.29 -12.60 -0.19
CA HIS A 93 46.16 -11.80 0.24
C HIS A 93 45.27 -11.38 -0.94
N LEU A 94 45.89 -10.93 -2.05
CA LEU A 94 45.16 -10.59 -3.27
C LEU A 94 44.42 -11.81 -3.82
N LYS A 95 45.06 -12.97 -3.89
CA LYS A 95 44.43 -14.23 -4.33
C LYS A 95 43.21 -14.56 -3.47
N MET A 96 43.36 -14.50 -2.13
CA MET A 96 42.24 -14.73 -1.20
C MET A 96 41.10 -13.73 -1.41
N SER A 97 41.40 -12.46 -1.69
CA SER A 97 40.37 -11.45 -1.95
C SER A 97 39.62 -11.70 -3.27
N ILE A 98 40.33 -12.18 -4.30
CA ILE A 98 39.75 -12.56 -5.59
C ILE A 98 38.85 -13.78 -5.41
N ASP A 99 39.30 -14.80 -4.67
CA ASP A 99 38.51 -16.01 -4.42
C ASP A 99 37.22 -15.67 -3.67
N LYS A 100 37.28 -14.79 -2.66
CA LYS A 100 36.08 -14.29 -1.95
C LYS A 100 35.15 -13.51 -2.88
N TYR A 101 35.69 -12.68 -3.76
CA TYR A 101 34.89 -11.92 -4.72
C TYR A 101 34.15 -12.85 -5.69
N GLN A 102 34.83 -13.89 -6.18
CA GLN A 102 34.23 -14.90 -7.05
C GLN A 102 33.13 -15.69 -6.33
N ASP A 103 33.32 -16.08 -5.07
CA ASP A 103 32.29 -16.73 -4.26
C ASP A 103 31.05 -15.85 -4.09
N LEU A 104 31.23 -14.55 -3.78
CA LEU A 104 30.13 -13.61 -3.65
C LEU A 104 29.38 -13.41 -4.97
N LEU A 105 30.09 -13.33 -6.09
CA LEU A 105 29.47 -13.28 -7.42
C LEU A 105 28.62 -14.53 -7.67
N GLY A 106 29.18 -15.72 -7.40
CA GLY A 106 28.44 -16.98 -7.55
C GLY A 106 27.17 -17.03 -6.70
N ARG A 107 27.21 -16.53 -5.46
CA ARG A 107 26.04 -16.44 -4.58
C ARG A 107 25.00 -15.44 -5.08
N ILE A 108 25.42 -14.31 -5.64
CA ILE A 108 24.52 -13.31 -6.22
C ILE A 108 23.82 -13.89 -7.45
N ASP A 109 24.55 -14.57 -8.33
CA ASP A 109 24.00 -15.19 -9.53
C ASP A 109 23.03 -16.32 -9.17
N GLY A 110 23.37 -17.15 -8.18
CA GLY A 110 22.46 -18.16 -7.64
C GLY A 110 21.17 -17.56 -7.08
N ALA A 111 21.27 -16.52 -6.25
CA ALA A 111 20.10 -15.82 -5.70
C ALA A 111 19.23 -15.17 -6.79
N ARG A 112 19.84 -14.66 -7.87
CA ARG A 112 19.10 -14.11 -9.02
C ARG A 112 18.34 -15.21 -9.77
N ILE A 113 18.98 -16.34 -10.04
CA ILE A 113 18.33 -17.49 -10.70
C ILE A 113 17.17 -18.00 -9.85
N GLU A 114 17.35 -18.13 -8.53
CA GLU A 114 16.29 -18.54 -7.61
C GLU A 114 15.13 -17.54 -7.62
N LEU A 115 15.41 -16.24 -7.59
CA LEU A 115 14.40 -15.19 -7.62
C LEU A 115 13.62 -15.18 -8.94
N ASP A 116 14.31 -15.33 -10.08
CA ASP A 116 13.67 -15.40 -11.40
C ASP A 116 12.85 -16.67 -11.56
N THR A 117 13.36 -17.80 -11.07
CA THR A 117 12.63 -19.08 -11.03
C THR A 117 11.40 -18.97 -10.14
N ALA A 118 11.52 -18.36 -8.95
CA ALA A 118 10.39 -18.15 -8.05
C ALA A 118 9.34 -17.25 -8.70
N ARG A 119 9.74 -16.13 -9.31
CA ARG A 119 8.83 -15.22 -10.06
C ARG A 119 8.13 -15.92 -11.22
N ALA A 120 8.86 -16.72 -11.99
CA ALA A 120 8.29 -17.51 -13.09
C ALA A 120 7.30 -18.57 -12.56
N ALA A 121 7.65 -19.23 -11.45
CA ALA A 121 6.79 -20.23 -10.82
C ALA A 121 5.52 -19.60 -10.21
N PHE A 122 5.59 -18.38 -9.66
CA PHE A 122 4.41 -17.69 -9.12
C PHE A 122 3.33 -17.45 -10.18
N LYS A 123 3.71 -17.21 -11.44
CA LYS A 123 2.77 -16.99 -12.54
C LYS A 123 1.83 -18.18 -12.77
N TYR A 124 2.29 -19.41 -12.48
CA TYR A 124 1.53 -20.64 -12.71
C TYR A 124 1.14 -21.37 -11.41
N ARG A 125 1.59 -20.90 -10.24
CA ARG A 125 1.29 -21.54 -8.95
C ARG A 125 -0.19 -21.45 -8.56
N TYR A 126 -0.87 -20.39 -9.01
CA TYR A 126 -2.29 -20.19 -8.78
C TYR A 126 -3.01 -20.02 -10.11
N SER A 127 -3.82 -21.00 -10.47
CA SER A 127 -4.82 -20.83 -11.52
C SER A 127 -6.05 -20.15 -10.91
N VAL A 128 -6.50 -19.04 -11.50
CA VAL A 128 -7.75 -18.39 -11.10
C VAL A 128 -8.91 -19.24 -11.60
N VAL A 129 -9.30 -20.25 -10.80
CA VAL A 129 -10.43 -21.14 -11.12
C VAL A 129 -11.76 -20.37 -11.07
N ARG A 130 -11.86 -19.37 -10.20
CA ARG A 130 -13.02 -18.47 -10.11
C ARG A 130 -12.55 -17.03 -9.99
N PRO A 131 -13.03 -16.12 -10.86
CA PRO A 131 -12.69 -14.70 -10.75
C PRO A 131 -13.25 -14.11 -9.45
N ALA A 132 -12.63 -13.03 -8.99
CA ALA A 132 -13.17 -12.26 -7.88
C ALA A 132 -14.58 -11.77 -8.21
N GLN A 133 -15.55 -12.09 -7.37
CA GLN A 133 -16.93 -11.65 -7.53
C GLN A 133 -17.21 -10.50 -6.57
N VAL A 134 -17.89 -9.47 -7.05
CA VAL A 134 -18.40 -8.40 -6.20
C VAL A 134 -19.55 -8.96 -5.35
N PRO A 135 -19.55 -8.75 -4.02
CA PRO A 135 -20.59 -9.27 -3.15
C PRO A 135 -21.94 -8.66 -3.51
N LYS A 136 -22.92 -9.52 -3.81
CA LYS A 136 -24.30 -9.10 -4.14
C LYS A 136 -25.07 -8.54 -2.94
N LYS A 137 -24.61 -8.82 -1.73
CA LYS A 137 -25.24 -8.41 -0.48
C LYS A 137 -24.18 -7.81 0.44
N VAL A 138 -24.55 -6.71 1.07
CA VAL A 138 -23.76 -6.07 2.11
C VAL A 138 -23.67 -7.02 3.30
N GLU A 139 -22.46 -7.36 3.74
CA GLU A 139 -22.26 -8.31 4.84
C GLU A 139 -22.69 -7.69 6.20
N ARG A 140 -22.43 -6.38 6.37
CA ARG A 140 -22.77 -5.58 7.57
C ARG A 140 -22.95 -4.11 7.21
N PRO A 141 -23.83 -3.36 7.89
CA PRO A 141 -24.78 -3.77 8.93
C PRO A 141 -26.06 -4.40 8.36
N LYS A 142 -26.69 -5.30 9.13
CA LYS A 142 -28.00 -5.90 8.78
C LYS A 142 -29.12 -4.91 9.14
N PRO A 143 -29.83 -4.32 8.16
CA PRO A 143 -30.74 -3.19 8.42
C PRO A 143 -31.86 -3.55 9.40
N ALA A 144 -32.42 -4.76 9.30
CA ALA A 144 -33.49 -5.22 10.20
C ALA A 144 -33.05 -5.27 11.67
N VAL A 145 -31.80 -5.67 11.95
CA VAL A 145 -31.27 -5.77 13.31
C VAL A 145 -31.02 -4.39 13.89
N VAL A 146 -30.47 -3.48 13.08
CA VAL A 146 -30.23 -2.09 13.52
C VAL A 146 -31.55 -1.38 13.81
N LEU A 147 -32.55 -1.56 12.95
CA LEU A 147 -33.84 -0.90 13.11
C LEU A 147 -34.62 -1.47 14.31
N GLY A 148 -34.67 -2.80 14.45
CA GLY A 148 -35.30 -3.45 15.60
C GLY A 148 -34.61 -3.11 16.93
N GLY A 149 -33.27 -3.12 16.95
CA GLY A 149 -32.48 -2.72 18.12
C GLY A 149 -32.69 -1.26 18.50
N GLY A 150 -32.76 -0.36 17.50
CA GLY A 150 -33.04 1.06 17.72
C GLY A 150 -34.43 1.31 18.32
N VAL A 151 -35.47 0.67 17.79
CA VAL A 151 -36.84 0.78 18.32
C VAL A 151 -36.91 0.25 19.76
N PHE A 152 -36.31 -0.92 20.03
CA PHE A 152 -36.28 -1.49 21.37
C PHE A 152 -35.55 -0.58 22.36
N ALA A 153 -34.36 -0.08 21.99
CA ALA A 153 -33.60 0.85 22.81
C ALA A 153 -34.37 2.15 23.08
N ALA A 154 -35.06 2.70 22.08
CA ALA A 154 -35.89 3.89 22.24
C ALA A 154 -37.06 3.65 23.20
N MET A 155 -37.72 2.48 23.12
CA MET A 155 -38.81 2.13 24.04
C MET A 155 -38.33 2.03 25.48
N VAL A 156 -37.20 1.35 25.70
CA VAL A 156 -36.57 1.25 27.02
C VAL A 156 -36.19 2.64 27.54
N LEU A 157 -35.55 3.46 26.70
CA LEU A 157 -35.15 4.81 27.04
C LEU A 157 -36.35 5.70 27.40
N ALA A 158 -37.46 5.59 26.67
CA ALA A 158 -38.69 6.33 26.95
C ALA A 158 -39.26 6.01 28.34
N LEU A 159 -39.26 4.73 28.76
CA LEU A 159 -39.68 4.33 30.10
C LEU A 159 -38.80 4.97 31.17
N PHE A 160 -37.47 4.92 30.99
CA PHE A 160 -36.53 5.57 31.91
C PHE A 160 -36.74 7.08 31.98
N LEU A 161 -37.00 7.74 30.84
CA LEU A 161 -37.28 9.18 30.82
C LEU A 161 -38.57 9.52 31.57
N CYS A 162 -39.64 8.75 31.41
CA CYS A 162 -40.88 8.96 32.17
C CYS A 162 -40.64 8.89 33.68
N VAL A 163 -39.94 7.87 34.16
CA VAL A 163 -39.61 7.72 35.58
C VAL A 163 -38.70 8.86 36.05
N ALA A 164 -37.69 9.22 35.27
CA ALA A 164 -36.78 10.31 35.62
C ALA A 164 -37.51 11.67 35.68
N MET A 165 -38.46 11.91 34.77
CA MET A 165 -39.29 13.13 34.78
C MET A 165 -40.20 13.18 36.00
N ASP A 166 -40.79 12.05 36.40
CA ASP A 166 -41.65 11.97 37.58
C ASP A 166 -40.85 12.22 38.87
N LEU A 167 -39.69 11.58 38.99
CA LEU A 167 -38.77 11.81 40.11
C LEU A 167 -38.27 13.26 40.16
N ARG A 168 -37.99 13.89 39.01
CA ARG A 168 -37.58 15.30 38.93
C ARG A 168 -38.71 16.26 39.29
N ALA A 169 -39.97 15.89 39.04
CA ALA A 169 -41.12 16.72 39.37
C ALA A 169 -41.39 16.82 40.88
N GLY A 170 -40.90 15.87 41.67
CA GLY A 170 -40.95 15.93 43.14
C GLY A 170 -42.36 16.02 43.73
N ARG A 171 -43.38 15.54 43.01
CA ARG A 171 -44.77 15.57 43.48
C ARG A 171 -45.02 14.40 44.43
N ILE A 172 -45.70 14.71 45.53
CA ILE A 172 -46.22 13.71 46.46
C ILE A 172 -47.65 13.40 46.03
N VAL A 173 -47.89 12.17 45.60
CA VAL A 173 -49.17 11.71 45.04
C VAL A 173 -49.94 10.87 46.06
N GLU A 174 -49.24 10.09 46.87
CA GLU A 174 -49.84 9.13 47.79
C GLU A 174 -49.49 9.42 49.26
N ALA A 175 -50.43 9.11 50.17
CA ALA A 175 -50.31 9.39 51.60
C ALA A 175 -49.05 8.79 52.25
N TRP A 176 -48.67 7.57 51.86
CA TRP A 176 -47.47 6.90 52.40
C TRP A 176 -46.17 7.66 52.09
N GLN A 177 -46.14 8.44 51.01
CA GLN A 177 -44.98 9.25 50.65
C GLN A 177 -44.81 10.41 51.62
N VAL A 178 -45.91 11.01 52.10
CA VAL A 178 -45.88 12.08 53.12
C VAL A 178 -45.33 11.52 54.43
N GLU A 179 -45.82 10.37 54.88
CA GLU A 179 -45.39 9.76 56.13
C GLU A 179 -43.91 9.36 56.09
N LYS A 180 -43.44 8.82 54.96
CA LYS A 180 -42.05 8.38 54.80
C LYS A 180 -41.06 9.53 54.58
N LEU A 181 -41.45 10.56 53.83
CA LEU A 181 -40.55 11.67 53.50
C LEU A 181 -40.53 12.76 54.58
N LEU A 182 -41.68 13.07 55.18
CA LEU A 182 -41.81 14.14 56.18
C LEU A 182 -41.84 13.61 57.62
N GLY A 183 -42.07 12.32 57.84
CA GLY A 183 -42.11 11.73 59.18
C GLY A 183 -43.35 12.13 60.00
N VAL A 184 -44.38 12.67 59.36
CA VAL A 184 -45.62 13.13 60.00
C VAL A 184 -46.78 12.23 59.56
N PRO A 185 -47.63 11.74 60.48
CA PRO A 185 -48.76 10.89 60.12
C PRO A 185 -49.83 11.67 59.34
N VAL A 186 -50.44 11.04 58.35
CA VAL A 186 -51.53 11.67 57.57
C VAL A 186 -52.81 11.63 58.39
N LEU A 187 -53.32 12.83 58.74
CA LEU A 187 -54.47 12.96 59.65
C LEU A 187 -55.82 12.91 58.93
N VAL A 188 -55.92 13.43 57.70
CA VAL A 188 -57.16 13.49 56.91
C VAL A 188 -56.82 13.47 55.41
N GLU A 189 -57.57 12.69 54.64
CA GLU A 189 -57.58 12.74 53.17
C GLU A 189 -58.88 13.37 52.68
N VAL A 190 -58.80 14.43 51.87
CA VAL A 190 -59.97 15.12 51.31
C VAL A 190 -60.04 14.83 49.82
N LYS A 191 -61.08 14.10 49.39
CA LYS A 191 -61.33 13.83 47.98
C LYS A 191 -61.76 15.13 47.28
N ARG A 192 -60.96 15.61 46.33
CA ARG A 192 -61.33 16.75 45.48
C ARG A 192 -62.37 16.29 44.45
N ALA A 193 -63.51 16.98 44.38
CA ALA A 193 -64.57 16.78 43.40
C ALA A 193 -64.17 17.28 42.02
#